data_AF-A0A7K0XC94-F1
#
_entry.id   AF-A0A7K0XC94-F1
#
_cell.length_a   1.000
_cell.length_b   1.000
_cell.length_c   1.000
_cell.angle_alpha   90.00
_cell.angle_beta   90.00
_cell.angle_gamma   90.00
#
_symmetry.space_group_name_H-M   'P 1'
#
loop_
_entity.id
_entity.type
_entity.pdbx_description
1 polymer ?
#
loop_
_entity_poly.entity_id
_entity_poly.type
_entity_poly.pdbx_seq_one_letter_code
_entity_poly.pdbx_strand_id
1 'polypeptide(L)'
;MDSIEKLNTAIAIVEEARGVPLSASCVVHRGEMLEVLEGARDVLPADLSHAEGILTQRDQIIEEGRSSAEAMIATAREDVARMVEQTSIVQAARDEAQRILDDARDLAAQEREEVEAY
;
A
#
# COMPACT_ATOMS: atom_id res chain seq x y z
N MET A 1 -17.12 22.39 4.07
CA MET A 1 -18.18 22.48 5.13
C MET A 1 -19.09 23.68 4.89
N ASP A 2 -18.52 24.83 4.55
CA ASP A 2 -19.23 26.05 4.14
C ASP A 2 -20.24 25.80 2.99
N SER A 3 -19.92 24.97 2.00
CA SER A 3 -20.79 24.77 0.83
C SER A 3 -22.12 24.06 1.15
N ILE A 4 -22.10 23.04 2.02
CA ILE A 4 -23.31 22.33 2.46
C ILE A 4 -24.15 23.25 3.35
N GLU A 5 -23.49 24.03 4.22
CA GLU A 5 -24.17 25.00 5.06
C GLU A 5 -24.93 26.03 4.22
N LYS A 6 -24.32 26.60 3.19
CA LYS A 6 -24.99 27.53 2.27
C LYS A 6 -26.18 26.90 1.55
N LEU A 7 -26.07 25.65 1.08
CA LEU A 7 -27.21 24.95 0.50
C LEU A 7 -28.35 24.76 1.51
N ASN A 8 -28.03 24.36 2.75
CA ASN A 8 -29.02 24.20 3.80
C ASN A 8 -29.67 25.53 4.17
N THR A 9 -28.91 26.64 4.18
CA THR A 9 -29.46 27.98 4.36
C THR A 9 -30.42 28.34 3.24
N ALA A 10 -30.08 28.09 1.97
CA ALA A 10 -30.99 28.35 0.85
C ALA A 10 -32.27 27.51 0.95
N ILE A 11 -32.17 26.24 1.36
CA ILE A 11 -33.33 25.37 1.60
C ILE A 11 -34.20 25.95 2.71
N ALA A 12 -33.61 26.30 3.85
CA ALA A 12 -34.33 26.88 4.98
C ALA A 12 -35.07 28.17 4.61
N ILE A 13 -34.44 29.07 3.84
CA ILE A 13 -35.08 30.30 3.34
C ILE A 13 -36.34 29.96 2.51
N VAL A 14 -36.29 28.92 1.68
CA VAL A 14 -37.46 28.50 0.88
C VAL A 14 -38.53 27.83 1.74
N GLU A 15 -38.13 27.00 2.71
CA GLU A 15 -39.06 26.31 3.61
C GLU A 15 -39.82 27.27 4.54
N GLU A 16 -39.17 28.33 4.99
CA GLU A 16 -39.76 29.36 5.87
C GLU A 16 -40.46 30.49 5.09
N ALA A 17 -40.33 30.52 3.76
CA ALA A 17 -40.88 31.57 2.92
C ALA A 17 -42.41 31.59 2.96
N ARG A 18 -42.98 32.81 2.91
CA ARG A 18 -44.43 33.00 2.86
C ARG A 18 -44.99 32.47 1.54
N GLY A 19 -45.87 31.47 1.62
CA GLY A 19 -46.58 30.91 0.47
C GLY A 19 -47.58 31.87 -0.20
N VAL A 20 -47.86 31.62 -1.48
CA VAL A 20 -48.89 32.31 -2.27
C VAL A 20 -50.16 31.44 -2.33
N PRO A 21 -51.35 31.95 -1.94
CA PRO A 21 -52.58 31.15 -1.88
C PRO A 21 -52.91 30.44 -3.19
N LEU A 22 -53.45 29.22 -3.08
CA LEU A 22 -53.86 28.38 -4.22
C LEU A 22 -52.71 28.04 -5.20
N SER A 23 -51.45 28.09 -4.74
CA SER A 23 -50.27 27.75 -5.55
C SER A 23 -49.20 27.03 -4.73
N ALA A 24 -48.22 26.43 -5.41
CA ALA A 24 -46.99 25.89 -4.82
C ALA A 24 -45.85 26.93 -4.76
N SER A 25 -46.15 28.22 -4.93
CA SER A 25 -45.16 29.30 -4.96
C SER A 25 -44.97 29.96 -3.60
N CYS A 26 -43.78 30.51 -3.36
CA CYS A 26 -43.44 31.27 -2.16
C CYS A 26 -42.75 32.60 -2.51
N VAL A 27 -42.77 33.54 -1.56
CA VAL A 27 -42.12 34.84 -1.70
C VAL A 27 -40.78 34.82 -0.95
N VAL A 28 -39.69 35.05 -1.70
CA VAL A 28 -38.32 35.12 -1.15
C VAL A 28 -37.66 36.45 -1.51
N HIS A 29 -36.73 36.92 -0.69
CA HIS A 29 -35.92 38.08 -1.01
C HIS A 29 -34.86 37.70 -2.06
N ARG A 30 -35.03 38.20 -3.30
CA ARG A 30 -34.20 37.81 -4.45
C ARG A 30 -32.71 38.01 -4.21
N GLY A 31 -32.31 39.14 -3.61
CA GLY A 31 -30.90 39.46 -3.40
C GLY A 31 -30.21 38.49 -2.45
N GLU A 32 -30.89 38.19 -1.34
CA GLU A 32 -30.39 37.29 -0.30
C GLU A 32 -30.31 35.84 -0.80
N MET A 33 -31.35 35.37 -1.49
CA MET A 33 -31.35 34.04 -2.11
C MET A 33 -30.20 33.88 -3.11
N LEU A 34 -29.96 34.89 -3.95
CA LEU A 34 -28.87 34.84 -4.91
C LEU A 34 -27.50 34.85 -4.21
N GLU A 35 -27.31 35.68 -3.19
CA GLU A 35 -26.04 35.74 -2.45
C GLU A 35 -25.69 34.38 -1.83
N VAL A 36 -26.66 33.70 -1.20
CA VAL A 36 -26.45 32.36 -0.61
C VAL A 36 -26.13 31.32 -1.69
N LEU A 37 -26.88 31.33 -2.80
CA LEU A 37 -26.67 30.39 -3.91
C LEU A 37 -25.36 30.62 -4.66
N GLU A 38 -24.94 31.87 -4.84
CA GLU A 38 -23.66 32.21 -5.45
C GLU A 38 -22.50 31.80 -4.55
N GLY A 39 -22.60 32.03 -3.25
CA GLY A 39 -21.61 31.50 -2.30
C GLY A 39 -21.53 29.97 -2.35
N ALA A 40 -22.65 29.26 -2.48
CA ALA A 40 -22.64 27.81 -2.63
C ALA A 40 -21.96 27.40 -3.94
N ARG A 41 -22.29 28.06 -5.05
CA ARG A 41 -21.70 27.84 -6.38
C ARG A 41 -20.19 28.00 -6.39
N ASP A 42 -19.66 28.96 -5.62
CA ASP A 42 -18.24 29.28 -5.63
C ASP A 42 -17.40 28.26 -4.82
N VAL A 43 -17.97 27.68 -3.75
CA VAL A 43 -17.21 26.78 -2.84
C VAL A 43 -17.44 25.29 -3.14
N LEU A 44 -18.65 24.89 -3.59
CA LEU A 44 -18.99 23.48 -3.87
C LEU A 44 -18.01 22.78 -4.82
N PRO A 45 -17.61 23.37 -5.96
CA PRO A 45 -16.72 22.69 -6.90
C PRO A 45 -15.36 22.37 -6.28
N ALA A 46 -14.82 23.27 -5.45
CA ALA A 46 -13.56 23.06 -4.76
C ALA A 46 -13.68 21.97 -3.69
N ASP A 47 -14.74 21.99 -2.87
CA ASP A 47 -15.01 20.94 -1.87
C ASP A 47 -15.14 19.55 -2.54
N LEU A 48 -15.84 19.46 -3.68
CA LEU A 48 -16.00 18.22 -4.44
C LEU A 48 -14.67 17.72 -5.03
N SER A 49 -13.92 18.61 -5.70
CA SER A 49 -12.62 18.27 -6.28
C SER A 49 -11.62 17.82 -5.22
N HIS A 50 -11.66 18.44 -4.03
CA HIS A 50 -10.85 18.02 -2.90
C HIS A 50 -11.22 16.61 -2.41
N ALA A 51 -12.51 16.30 -2.28
CA ALA A 51 -12.97 14.97 -1.91
C ALA A 51 -12.54 13.90 -2.93
N GLU A 52 -12.69 14.18 -4.23
CA GLU A 52 -12.20 13.30 -5.31
C GLU A 52 -10.68 13.10 -5.25
N GLY A 53 -9.93 14.16 -4.92
CA GLY A 53 -8.49 14.12 -4.71
C GLY A 53 -8.11 13.18 -3.56
N ILE A 54 -8.80 13.25 -2.42
CA ILE A 54 -8.58 12.35 -1.29
C ILE A 54 -8.84 10.90 -1.68
N LEU A 55 -9.91 10.62 -2.43
CA LEU A 55 -10.22 9.26 -2.90
C LEU A 55 -9.12 8.72 -3.82
N THR A 56 -8.66 9.56 -4.75
CA THR A 56 -7.59 9.21 -5.68
C THR A 56 -6.28 8.95 -4.94
N GLN A 57 -5.91 9.81 -3.99
CA GLN A 57 -4.70 9.66 -3.19
C GLN A 57 -4.75 8.39 -2.32
N ARG A 58 -5.91 8.07 -1.73
CA ARG A 58 -6.10 6.81 -0.99
C ARG A 58 -5.81 5.62 -1.89
N ASP A 59 -6.35 5.61 -3.10
CA ASP A 59 -6.17 4.49 -4.03
C ASP A 59 -4.71 4.34 -4.46
N GLN A 60 -4.00 5.46 -4.68
CA GLN A 60 -2.55 5.47 -4.92
C GLN A 60 -1.76 4.86 -3.76
N ILE A 61 -2.04 5.29 -2.52
CA ILE A 61 -1.36 4.77 -1.31
C ILE A 61 -1.58 3.26 -1.16
N ILE A 62 -2.80 2.78 -1.43
CA ILE A 62 -3.11 1.34 -1.35
C ILE A 62 -2.28 0.56 -2.39
N GLU A 63 -2.19 1.07 -3.62
CA GLU A 63 -1.46 0.41 -4.69
C GLU A 63 0.06 0.42 -4.44
N GLU A 64 0.62 1.55 -4.02
CA GLU A 64 2.02 1.66 -3.60
C GLU A 64 2.33 0.69 -2.45
N GLY A 65 1.44 0.59 -1.46
CA GLY A 65 1.56 -0.33 -0.34
C GLY A 65 1.57 -1.80 -0.79
N ARG A 66 0.72 -2.17 -1.75
CA ARG A 66 0.70 -3.52 -2.33
C ARG A 66 1.99 -3.83 -3.07
N SER A 67 2.42 -2.95 -3.98
CA SER A 67 3.64 -3.11 -4.75
C SER A 67 4.87 -3.23 -3.85
N SER A 68 4.96 -2.40 -2.81
CA SER A 68 6.03 -2.45 -1.81
C SER A 68 6.03 -3.77 -1.02
N ALA A 69 4.86 -4.26 -0.60
CA ALA A 69 4.75 -5.54 0.09
C ALA A 69 5.16 -6.71 -0.82
N GLU A 70 4.76 -6.72 -2.08
CA GLU A 70 5.14 -7.74 -3.06
C GLU A 70 6.66 -7.74 -3.30
N ALA A 71 7.25 -6.56 -3.47
CA ALA A 71 8.70 -6.41 -3.62
C ALA A 71 9.45 -6.93 -2.38
N MET A 72 8.97 -6.62 -1.18
CA MET A 72 9.56 -7.09 0.07
C MET A 72 9.51 -8.62 0.19
N ILE A 73 8.38 -9.24 -0.17
CA ILE A 73 8.23 -10.69 -0.19
C ILE A 73 9.17 -11.32 -1.21
N ALA A 74 9.31 -10.73 -2.40
CA ALA A 74 10.22 -11.21 -3.43
C ALA A 74 11.67 -11.21 -2.94
N THR A 75 12.13 -10.08 -2.38
CA THR A 75 13.48 -9.96 -1.80
C THR A 75 13.71 -10.97 -0.68
N ALA A 76 12.76 -11.10 0.25
CA ALA A 76 12.89 -12.06 1.34
C ALA A 76 13.00 -13.51 0.84
N ARG A 77 12.24 -13.88 -0.20
CA ARG A 77 12.34 -15.21 -0.83
C ARG A 77 13.69 -15.43 -1.49
N GLU A 78 14.22 -14.43 -2.17
CA GLU A 78 15.55 -14.50 -2.79
C GLU A 78 16.64 -14.66 -1.73
N ASP A 79 16.58 -13.91 -0.64
CA ASP A 79 17.52 -14.01 0.47
C ASP A 79 17.50 -15.39 1.11
N VAL A 80 16.30 -15.96 1.32
CA VAL A 80 16.14 -17.33 1.83
C VAL A 80 16.75 -18.34 0.88
N ALA A 81 16.50 -18.23 -0.43
CA ALA A 81 17.09 -19.13 -1.42
C ALA A 81 18.63 -19.09 -1.38
N ARG A 82 19.20 -17.88 -1.29
CA ARG A 82 20.66 -17.67 -1.20
C ARG A 82 21.26 -18.28 0.06
N MET A 83 20.59 -18.14 1.22
CA MET A 83 21.06 -18.73 2.48
C MET A 83 21.04 -20.26 2.44
N VAL A 84 20.01 -20.86 1.84
CA VAL A 84 19.92 -22.32 1.67
C VAL A 84 21.04 -22.83 0.76
N GLU A 85 21.28 -22.15 -0.35
CA GLU A 85 22.37 -22.47 -1.28
C GLU A 85 23.75 -22.37 -0.61
N GLN A 86 24.00 -21.29 0.15
CA GLN A 86 25.25 -21.17 0.92
C GLN A 86 25.42 -22.31 1.93
N THR A 87 24.34 -22.70 2.61
CA THR A 87 24.37 -23.79 3.59
C THR A 87 24.66 -25.14 2.92
N SER A 88 24.03 -25.43 1.77
CA SER A 88 24.26 -26.67 1.04
C SER A 88 25.69 -26.75 0.49
N ILE A 89 26.24 -25.64 0.00
CA ILE A 89 27.65 -25.55 -0.42
C ILE A 89 28.59 -25.85 0.76
N VAL A 90 28.34 -25.25 1.93
CA VAL A 90 29.18 -25.47 3.13
C VAL A 90 29.11 -26.93 3.60
N GLN A 91 27.94 -27.56 3.55
CA GLN A 91 27.79 -28.98 3.88
C GLN A 91 28.56 -29.87 2.89
N ALA A 92 28.37 -29.67 1.59
CA ALA A 92 29.08 -30.42 0.56
C ALA A 92 30.61 -30.29 0.68
N ALA A 93 31.11 -29.08 0.97
CA ALA A 93 32.53 -28.85 1.18
C ALA A 93 33.09 -29.59 2.41
N ARG A 94 32.30 -29.71 3.49
CA ARG A 94 32.69 -30.48 4.68
C ARG A 94 32.71 -31.98 4.41
N ASP A 95 31.72 -32.49 3.70
CA ASP A 95 31.66 -33.91 3.32
C ASP A 95 32.83 -34.29 2.41
N GLU A 96 33.19 -33.41 1.46
CA GLU A 96 34.35 -33.57 0.61
C GLU A 96 35.66 -33.59 1.41
N ALA A 97 35.83 -32.63 2.31
CA ALA A 97 37.02 -32.56 3.16
C ALA A 97 37.16 -33.81 4.05
N GLN A 98 36.05 -34.33 4.58
CA GLN A 98 36.05 -35.55 5.38
C GLN A 98 36.48 -36.75 4.54
N ARG A 99 35.98 -36.88 3.31
CA ARG A 99 36.38 -37.95 2.39
C ARG A 99 37.87 -37.91 2.07
N ILE A 100 38.41 -36.73 1.76
CA ILE A 100 39.85 -36.54 1.50
C ILE A 100 40.69 -36.97 2.71
N LEU A 101 40.25 -36.64 3.93
CA LEU A 101 40.96 -37.03 5.15
C LEU A 101 40.93 -38.55 5.38
N ASP A 102 39.82 -39.20 5.09
CA ASP A 102 39.69 -40.65 5.23
C ASP A 102 40.52 -41.38 4.17
N ASP A 103 40.47 -40.95 2.90
CA ASP A 103 41.32 -41.48 1.83
C ASP A 103 42.82 -41.33 2.17
N ALA A 104 43.23 -40.18 2.73
CA ALA A 104 44.61 -39.94 3.14
C ALA A 104 45.04 -40.84 4.32
N ARG A 105 44.13 -41.14 5.25
CA ARG A 105 44.40 -42.06 6.37
C ARG A 105 44.56 -43.48 5.89
N ASP A 106 43.70 -43.93 4.97
CA ASP A 106 43.75 -45.27 4.40
C ASP A 106 45.04 -45.48 3.61
N LEU A 107 45.43 -44.49 2.79
CA LEU A 107 46.71 -44.51 2.08
C LEU A 107 47.90 -44.59 3.05
N ALA A 108 47.92 -43.76 4.09
CA ALA A 108 48.99 -43.75 5.08
C ALA A 108 49.02 -45.04 5.95
N ALA A 109 47.93 -45.78 6.04
CA ALA A 109 47.89 -47.09 6.67
C ALA A 109 48.46 -48.17 5.74
N GLN A 110 48.08 -48.16 4.45
CA GLN A 110 48.64 -49.06 3.44
C GLN A 110 50.16 -48.90 3.30
N GLU A 111 50.66 -47.66 3.20
CA GLU A 111 52.11 -47.41 3.11
C GLU A 111 52.87 -47.96 4.33
N ARG A 112 52.27 -47.89 5.53
CA ARG A 112 52.88 -48.45 6.75
C ARG A 112 52.92 -49.97 6.72
N GLU A 113 51.84 -50.63 6.31
CA GLU A 113 51.82 -52.08 6.15
C GLU A 113 52.84 -52.54 5.11
N GLU A 114 52.97 -51.84 3.98
CA GLU A 114 53.97 -52.15 2.95
C GLU A 114 55.41 -52.04 3.48
N VAL A 115 55.70 -51.02 4.30
CA VAL A 115 57.02 -50.84 4.93
C VAL A 115 57.30 -51.92 5.97
N GLU A 116 56.31 -52.34 6.76
CA GLU A 116 56.47 -53.41 7.76
C GLU A 116 56.62 -54.80 7.14
N ALA A 117 56.14 -54.99 5.90
CA ALA A 117 56.27 -56.24 5.15
C ALA A 117 57.63 -56.43 4.45
N TYR A 118 58.51 -55.41 4.46
CA TYR A 118 59.84 -55.40 3.84
C TYR A 118 60.96 -55.71 4.84
#